data_AF-A0A081S822-F1
#
_entry.id   AF-A0A081S822-F1
#
_cell.length_a   1.000
_cell.length_b   1.000
_cell.length_c   1.000
_cell.angle_alpha   90.00
_cell.angle_beta   90.00
_cell.angle_gamma   90.00
#
_symmetry.space_group_name_H-M   'P 1'
#
loop_
_entity.id
_entity.type
_entity.pdbx_description
1 polymer ?
#
loop_
_entity_poly.entity_id
_entity_poly.type
_entity_poly.pdbx_seq_one_letter_code
_entity_poly.pdbx_strand_id
1 'polypeptide(L)' 'MSFGEEREMHTATCGDCGNECQVPFKPKEDRPVYCRECFPNHRQTPSV' A
#
# COMPACT_ATOMS: atom_id res chain seq x y z
N MET A 1 -24.88 5.41 16.39
CA MET A 1 -24.31 4.06 16.27
C MET A 1 -23.04 4.18 15.46
N SER A 2 -21.95 3.60 15.95
CA SER A 2 -20.58 3.86 15.47
C SER A 2 -20.38 3.32 14.06
N PHE A 3 -20.03 4.22 13.15
CA PHE A 3 -19.74 3.99 11.74
C PHE A 3 -18.44 3.17 11.61
N GLY A 4 -18.57 1.84 11.58
CA GLY A 4 -17.49 0.94 11.19
C GLY A 4 -17.50 0.77 9.68
N GLU A 5 -16.90 1.70 8.94
CA GLU A 5 -16.56 1.48 7.54
C GLU A 5 -15.58 0.30 7.52
N GLU A 6 -16.06 -0.84 7.03
CA GLU A 6 -15.32 -2.09 6.92
C GLU A 6 -14.07 -1.79 6.09
N ARG A 7 -12.91 -1.73 6.75
CA ARG A 7 -11.64 -1.47 6.09
C ARG A 7 -11.36 -2.67 5.19
N GLU A 8 -11.78 -2.60 3.93
CA GLU A 8 -11.52 -3.62 2.94
C GLU A 8 -10.00 -3.72 2.74
N MET A 9 -9.41 -4.74 3.35
CA MET A 9 -8.00 -5.07 3.17
C MET A 9 -7.90 -5.85 1.86
N HIS A 10 -7.29 -5.24 0.85
CA HIS A 10 -7.01 -5.91 -0.41
C HIS A 10 -5.64 -6.57 -0.37
N THR A 11 -5.55 -7.82 -0.82
CA THR A 11 -4.27 -8.48 -1.09
C THR A 11 -3.65 -7.89 -2.34
N ALA A 12 -2.43 -7.40 -2.22
CA ALA A 12 -1.67 -6.80 -3.31
C ALA A 12 -0.20 -7.22 -3.25
N THR A 13 0.41 -7.32 -4.43
CA THR A 13 1.83 -7.63 -4.58
C THR A 13 2.65 -6.35 -4.54
N CYS A 14 3.67 -6.33 -3.69
CA CYS A 14 4.65 -5.27 -3.60
C CYS A 14 5.40 -5.14 -4.94
N GLY A 15 5.26 -4.00 -5.62
CA GLY A 15 5.95 -3.74 -6.90
C GLY A 15 7.46 -3.54 -6.78
N ASP A 16 7.99 -3.39 -5.56
CA ASP A 16 9.42 -3.22 -5.28
C ASP A 16 10.08 -4.53 -4.85
N CYS A 17 9.42 -5.25 -3.94
CA CYS A 17 9.95 -6.42 -3.28
C CYS A 17 9.30 -7.75 -3.72
N GLY A 18 8.19 -7.71 -4.46
CA GLY A 18 7.46 -8.90 -4.93
C GLY A 18 6.64 -9.64 -3.87
N ASN A 19 6.66 -9.19 -2.61
CA ASN A 19 5.92 -9.85 -1.53
C ASN A 19 4.42 -9.53 -1.55
N GLU A 20 3.61 -10.52 -1.17
CA GLU A 20 2.17 -10.35 -0.97
C GLU A 20 1.89 -9.63 0.36
N CYS A 21 1.09 -8.57 0.32
CA CYS A 21 0.75 -7.78 1.50
C CYS A 21 -0.72 -7.33 1.48
N GLN A 22 -1.28 -7.11 2.66
CA GLN A 22 -2.65 -6.64 2.81
C GLN A 22 -2.64 -5.11 2.94
N VAL A 23 -3.29 -4.43 2.00
CA VAL A 23 -3.32 -2.97 1.92
C VAL A 23 -4.76 -2.46 2.00
N PRO A 24 -5.02 -1.35 2.70
CA PRO A 24 -6.37 -0.78 2.82
C PRO A 24 -6.78 0.01 1.57
N PHE A 25 -6.09 -0.18 0.44
CA PHE A 25 -6.32 0.54 -0.80
C PHE A 25 -6.32 -0.45 -1.96
N LYS A 26 -7.19 -0.20 -2.95
CA LYS A 26 -7.32 -1.08 -4.11
C LYS A 26 -6.04 -1.02 -4.96
N PRO A 27 -5.34 -2.15 -5.21
CA PRO A 27 -4.20 -2.19 -6.12
C PRO A 27 -4.64 -1.69 -7.51
N LYS A 28 -3.89 -0.74 -8.08
CA LYS A 28 -4.15 -0.22 -9.43
C LYS A 28 -3.04 -0.71 -10.36
N GLU A 29 -3.41 -1.10 -11.57
CA GLU A 29 -2.45 -1.47 -12.62
C GLU A 29 -1.56 -0.27 -13.02
N ASP A 30 -2.11 0.94 -12.99
CA ASP A 30 -1.38 2.18 -13.27
C ASP A 30 -0.37 2.60 -12.19
N ARG A 31 -0.45 2.05 -10.96
CA ARG A 31 0.41 2.49 -9.85
C ARG A 31 0.83 1.32 -8.95
N PRO A 32 2.13 0.99 -8.90
CA PRO A 32 2.62 -0.14 -8.11
C PRO A 32 2.26 0.02 -6.63
N VAL A 33 1.82 -1.08 -6.03
CA VAL A 33 1.56 -1.13 -4.60
C VAL A 33 2.88 -1.34 -3.87
N TYR A 34 3.10 -0.60 -2.79
CA TYR A 34 4.25 -0.79 -1.94
C TYR A 34 3.79 -1.25 -0.57
N CYS A 35 4.48 -2.26 -0.03
CA CYS A 35 4.28 -2.66 1.35
C CYS A 35 4.73 -1.53 2.29
N ARG A 36 4.33 -1.59 3.56
CA ARG A 36 4.70 -0.62 4.60
C ARG A 36 6.21 -0.38 4.73
N GLU A 37 7.03 -1.32 4.27
CA GLU A 37 8.49 -1.28 4.34
C GLU A 37 9.13 -0.65 3.10
N CYS A 38 8.59 -0.90 1.90
CA CYS A 38 9.06 -0.28 0.66
C CYS A 38 8.51 1.13 0.43
N PHE A 39 7.31 1.42 0.94
CA PHE A 39 6.66 2.72 0.82
C PHE A 39 7.50 3.90 1.35
N PRO A 40 8.16 3.84 2.53
CA PRO A 40 9.04 4.92 2.98
C PRO A 40 10.29 5.09 2.11
N ASN A 41 10.81 4.03 1.47
CA ASN A 41 11.94 4.14 0.55
C ASN A 41 11.53 4.79 -0.79
N HIS A 42 10.29 4.58 -1.24
CA HIS A 42 9.74 5.19 -2.46
C HIS A 42 9.15 6.58 -2.25
N ARG A 43 8.78 6.94 -1.03
CA ARG A 43 8.49 8.34 -0.67
C ARG A 43 9.79 9.13 -0.66
N GLN A 44 10.21 9.53 -1.84
CA GLN A 44 11.16 10.62 -2.06
C GLN A 44 10.55 11.91 -1.51
N THR A 45 10.55 12.07 -0.19
CA THR A 45 10.75 13.40 0.38
C THR A 45 12.26 13.47 0.57
N PRO A 46 13.03 13.99 -0.41
CA PRO A 46 14.37 14.42 -0.08
C PRO A 46 14.23 15.35 1.12
N SER A 47 14.92 14.99 2.20
CA SER A 47 15.23 15.92 3.26
C SER A 47 15.73 17.21 2.61
N VAL A 48 14.93 18.27 2.69
CA VAL A 48 15.41 19.66 2.68
C VAL A 48 14.46 20.51 3.50
#